data_AF-A0A4T8PAY9-F1
#
_entry.id   AF-A0A4T8PAY9-F1
#
_cell.length_a   1.000
_cell.length_b   1.000
_cell.length_c   1.000
_cell.angle_alpha   90.00
_cell.angle_beta   90.00
_cell.angle_gamma   90.00
#
_symmetry.space_group_name_H-M   'P 1'
#
loop_
_entity.id
_entity.type
_entity.pdbx_description
1 polymer ?
#
loop_
_entity_poly.entity_id
_entity_poly.type
_entity_poly.pdbx_seq_one_letter_code
_entity_poly.pdbx_strand_id
1 'polypeptide(L)'
;MAEYGFAIYNKNNVNVTGVLTPIFFLDRFTSESGSKTYTNKPEGKTLQAVCSLFPWNNVFADRKAPNITVNGNTVTWSNLEQGMGSYIYTFWG
;
A
#
# COMPACT_ATOMS: atom_id res chain seq x y z
N MET A 1 4.50 11.03 22.60
CA MET A 1 5.37 10.28 21.67
C MET A 1 4.90 10.58 20.26
N ALA A 2 5.81 10.83 19.32
CA ALA A 2 5.42 11.04 17.92
C ALA A 2 5.04 9.69 17.29
N GLU A 3 3.79 9.55 16.87
CA GLU A 3 3.30 8.36 16.16
C GLU A 3 3.71 8.43 14.68
N TYR A 4 4.04 7.29 14.07
CA TYR A 4 4.34 7.21 12.64
C TYR A 4 3.03 7.20 11.83
N GLY A 5 2.79 8.25 11.03
CA GLY A 5 1.58 8.43 10.22
C GLY A 5 0.53 9.36 10.85
N PHE A 6 -0.66 9.47 10.25
CA PHE A 6 -1.77 10.29 10.76
C PHE A 6 -2.71 9.45 11.64
N ALA A 7 -3.08 9.98 12.82
CA ALA A 7 -4.06 9.36 13.72
C ALA A 7 -5.46 9.95 13.51
N ILE A 8 -6.49 9.08 13.46
CA ILE A 8 -7.90 9.46 13.27
C ILE A 8 -8.69 9.10 14.54
N TYR A 9 -9.44 10.05 15.08
CA TYR A 9 -10.26 9.90 16.28
C TYR A 9 -11.74 10.15 15.96
N ASN A 10 -12.64 9.40 16.60
CA ASN A 10 -14.07 9.66 16.50
C ASN A 10 -14.53 10.72 17.52
N LYS A 11 -15.79 11.16 17.44
CA LYS A 11 -16.36 12.20 18.32
C LYS A 11 -16.42 11.83 19.81
N ASN A 12 -16.25 10.55 20.16
CA ASN A 12 -16.16 10.06 21.53
C ASN A 12 -14.70 9.90 21.99
N ASN A 13 -13.74 10.41 21.21
CA ASN A 13 -12.29 10.35 21.45
C ASN A 13 -11.67 8.94 21.38
N VAL A 14 -12.27 8.02 20.61
CA VAL A 14 -11.73 6.68 20.34
C VAL A 14 -10.94 6.68 19.03
N ASN A 15 -9.72 6.12 19.02
CA ASN A 15 -8.85 6.00 17.84
C ASN A 15 -9.37 4.92 16.86
N VAL A 16 -9.60 5.28 15.59
CA VAL A 16 -10.15 4.40 14.55
C VAL A 16 -9.20 4.15 13.38
N THR A 17 -7.93 4.54 13.51
CA THR A 17 -6.89 4.42 12.47
C THR A 17 -6.68 2.97 12.02
N GLY A 18 -6.85 2.01 12.93
CA GLY A 18 -6.49 0.59 12.75
C GLY A 18 -7.59 -0.37 12.29
N VAL A 19 -8.86 0.03 12.10
CA VAL A 19 -9.90 -0.93 11.65
C VAL A 19 -9.81 -1.21 10.14
N LEU A 20 -9.30 -0.27 9.35
CA LEU A 20 -9.51 -0.27 7.89
C LEU A 20 -8.26 -0.59 7.06
N THR A 21 -7.07 -0.58 7.64
CA THR A 21 -5.81 -0.81 6.93
C THR A 21 -4.88 -1.58 7.87
N PRO A 22 -4.28 -2.70 7.45
CA PRO A 22 -3.39 -3.42 8.35
C PRO A 22 -2.25 -2.52 8.84
N ILE A 23 -2.04 -2.50 10.16
CA ILE A 23 -1.13 -1.61 10.91
C ILE A 23 0.33 -1.64 10.37
N PHE A 24 0.67 -2.65 9.56
CA PHE A 24 1.99 -2.82 8.96
C PHE A 24 2.20 -2.02 7.67
N PHE A 25 1.16 -1.53 7.00
CA PHE A 25 1.31 -0.86 5.71
C PHE A 25 1.54 0.66 5.82
N LEU A 26 2.49 1.17 5.04
CA LEU A 26 2.91 2.56 4.95
C LEU A 26 1.99 3.38 4.02
N ASP A 27 1.60 2.81 2.89
CA ASP A 27 0.68 3.42 1.93
C ASP A 27 -0.20 2.38 1.25
N ARG A 28 -1.27 2.88 0.63
CA ARG A 28 -2.10 2.17 -0.34
C ARG A 28 -2.14 2.96 -1.66
N PHE A 29 -1.62 2.39 -2.74
CA PHE A 29 -1.70 2.98 -4.08
C PHE A 29 -2.84 2.40 -4.89
N THR A 30 -3.51 3.28 -5.64
CA THR A 30 -4.64 2.97 -6.54
C THR A 30 -4.43 3.52 -7.95
N SER A 31 -3.40 4.34 -8.18
CA SER A 31 -3.11 4.88 -9.51
C SER A 31 -2.49 3.80 -10.38
N GLU A 32 -2.78 3.84 -11.68
CA GLU A 32 -2.27 2.84 -12.64
C GLU A 32 -0.75 2.75 -12.67
N SER A 33 -0.08 3.90 -12.56
CA SER A 33 1.38 3.98 -12.48
C SER A 33 1.81 5.03 -11.47
N GLY A 34 3.06 4.94 -11.02
CA GLY A 34 3.63 5.93 -10.13
C GLY A 34 4.96 5.51 -9.53
N SER A 35 5.51 6.40 -8.70
CA SER A 35 6.69 6.13 -7.88
C SER A 35 6.55 6.84 -6.53
N LYS A 36 7.05 6.22 -5.47
CA LYS A 36 7.15 6.83 -4.15
C LYS A 36 8.44 6.42 -3.46
N THR A 37 9.15 7.41 -2.93
CA THR A 37 10.36 7.23 -2.12
C THR A 37 10.07 7.52 -0.65
N TYR A 38 10.51 6.62 0.22
CA TYR A 38 10.38 6.76 1.67
C TYR A 38 11.70 7.24 2.29
N THR A 39 11.64 8.29 3.10
CA THR A 39 12.84 8.91 3.71
C THR A 39 13.24 8.27 5.04
N ASN A 40 12.28 7.68 5.76
CA ASN A 40 12.50 7.23 7.14
C ASN A 40 12.51 5.70 7.23
N LYS A 41 13.54 5.08 6.63
CA LYS A 41 13.75 3.63 6.70
C LYS A 41 14.21 3.24 8.12
N PRO A 42 13.52 2.31 8.80
CA PRO A 42 14.02 1.72 10.05
C PRO A 42 15.30 0.91 9.82
N GLU A 43 16.17 0.89 10.83
CA GLU A 43 17.40 0.10 10.78
C GLU A 43 17.10 -1.39 10.60
N GLY A 44 17.88 -2.06 9.73
CA GLY A 44 17.72 -3.48 9.45
C GLY A 44 16.47 -3.86 8.63
N LYS A 45 15.64 -2.90 8.20
CA LYS A 45 14.42 -3.16 7.41
C LYS A 45 14.59 -2.93 5.92
N THR A 46 13.75 -3.60 5.14
CA THR A 46 13.68 -3.44 3.68
C THR A 46 12.29 -3.01 3.26
N LEU A 47 12.19 -2.14 2.25
CA LEU A 47 10.89 -1.79 1.71
C LEU A 47 10.34 -3.00 0.97
N GLN A 48 9.07 -3.31 1.21
CA GLN A 48 8.35 -4.36 0.52
C GLN A 48 7.06 -3.78 -0.04
N ALA A 49 6.57 -4.40 -1.12
CA ALA A 49 5.30 -4.05 -1.74
C ALA A 49 4.53 -5.34 -2.04
N VAL A 50 3.25 -5.35 -1.72
CA VAL A 50 2.31 -6.44 -2.05
C VAL A 50 1.14 -5.88 -2.83
N CYS A 51 0.75 -6.58 -3.88
CA CYS A 51 -0.43 -6.23 -4.66
C CYS A 51 -1.60 -7.11 -4.23
N SER A 52 -2.72 -6.49 -3.89
CA SER A 52 -4.01 -7.14 -3.84
C SER A 52 -4.69 -6.91 -5.19
N LEU A 53 -5.08 -7.99 -5.86
CA LEU A 53 -5.97 -7.96 -7.01
C LEU A 53 -7.23 -8.69 -6.58
N PHE A 54 -8.35 -7.96 -6.40
CA PHE A 54 -9.60 -8.59 -6.01
C PHE A 54 -10.46 -8.85 -7.26
N PRO A 55 -10.63 -10.11 -7.69
CA PRO A 55 -11.50 -10.44 -8.81
C PRO A 55 -12.90 -10.68 -8.25
N TRP A 56 -13.83 -9.76 -8.49
CA TRP A 56 -15.25 -10.00 -8.18
C TRP A 56 -15.89 -11.05 -9.12
N ASN A 57 -15.19 -11.39 -10.19
CA ASN A 57 -15.57 -12.33 -11.23
C ASN A 57 -14.30 -13.12 -11.59
N ASN A 58 -14.40 -14.45 -11.75
CA ASN A 58 -13.31 -15.40 -12.06
C ASN A 58 -12.54 -15.15 -13.38
N VAL A 59 -12.50 -13.92 -13.87
CA VAL A 59 -11.83 -13.46 -15.09
C VAL A 59 -10.41 -13.02 -14.72
N PHE A 60 -9.56 -13.98 -14.41
CA PHE A 60 -8.11 -13.77 -14.30
C PHE A 60 -7.41 -13.76 -15.67
N ALA A 61 -8.05 -14.30 -16.71
CA ALA A 61 -7.39 -14.64 -17.97
C ALA A 61 -6.88 -13.42 -18.78
N ASP A 62 -7.52 -12.26 -18.66
CA ASP A 62 -7.22 -11.08 -19.49
C ASP A 62 -6.61 -9.90 -18.71
N ARG A 63 -6.36 -10.05 -17.40
CA ARG A 63 -5.85 -8.94 -16.57
C ARG A 63 -4.34 -8.83 -16.69
N LYS A 64 -3.87 -7.63 -17.03
CA LYS A 64 -2.44 -7.31 -16.99
C LYS A 64 -1.99 -7.30 -15.52
N ALA A 65 -1.05 -8.17 -15.18
CA ALA A 65 -0.41 -8.10 -13.87
C ALA A 65 0.34 -6.76 -13.74
N PRO A 66 0.22 -6.06 -12.60
CA PRO A 66 0.98 -4.84 -12.37
C PRO A 66 2.48 -5.18 -12.30
N ASN A 67 3.30 -4.32 -12.89
CA ASN A 67 4.74 -4.37 -12.67
C ASN A 67 5.06 -3.53 -11.44
N ILE A 68 5.67 -4.14 -10.42
CA ILE A 68 6.03 -3.47 -9.17
C ILE A 68 7.51 -3.74 -8.93
N THR A 69 8.29 -2.68 -8.83
CA THR A 69 9.73 -2.74 -8.56
C THR A 69 10.03 -1.98 -7.27
N VAL A 70 10.85 -2.58 -6.40
CA VAL A 70 11.40 -1.90 -5.22
C VAL A 70 12.91 -1.76 -5.40
N ASN A 71 13.41 -0.53 -5.33
CA ASN A 71 14.84 -0.22 -5.35
C ASN A 71 15.19 0.67 -4.16
N GLY A 72 15.87 0.10 -3.16
CA GLY A 72 16.15 0.76 -1.89
C GLY A 72 14.85 1.13 -1.17
N ASN A 73 14.63 2.43 -1.00
CA ASN A 73 13.41 2.96 -0.36
C ASN A 73 12.41 3.49 -1.38
N THR A 74 12.58 3.20 -2.66
CA THR A 74 11.68 3.64 -3.73
C THR A 74 10.90 2.46 -4.25
N VAL A 75 9.59 2.60 -4.27
CA VAL A 75 8.69 1.72 -5.02
C VAL A 75 8.27 2.41 -6.30
N THR A 76 8.23 1.65 -7.39
CA THR A 76 7.76 2.10 -8.70
C THR A 76 6.77 1.07 -9.20
N TRP A 77 5.65 1.52 -9.78
CA TRP A 77 4.65 0.62 -10.31
C TRP A 77 4.08 1.10 -11.63
N SER A 78 3.60 0.14 -12.42
CA SER A 78 2.84 0.38 -13.65
C SER A 78 1.83 -0.73 -13.91
N ASN A 79 0.84 -0.43 -14.76
CA ASN A 79 -0.27 -1.33 -15.12
C ASN A 79 -1.11 -1.81 -13.92
N LEU A 80 -1.21 -1.03 -12.84
CA LEU A 80 -2.17 -1.32 -11.78
C LEU A 80 -3.58 -1.05 -12.30
N GLU A 81 -4.43 -2.08 -12.29
CA GLU A 81 -5.82 -1.92 -12.68
C GLU A 81 -6.53 -0.95 -11.72
N GLN A 82 -7.22 0.05 -12.26
CA GLN A 82 -7.92 1.04 -11.46
C GLN A 82 -9.33 0.55 -11.11
N GLY A 83 -9.71 0.66 -9.83
CA GLY A 83 -11.01 0.19 -9.34
C GLY A 83 -11.01 -1.28 -8.92
N MET A 84 -12.20 -1.82 -8.63
CA MET A 84 -12.45 -3.25 -8.35
C MET A 84 -11.67 -3.89 -7.18
N GLY A 85 -11.04 -3.12 -6.29
CA GLY A 85 -10.28 -3.67 -5.16
C GLY A 85 -8.81 -3.99 -5.47
N SER A 86 -8.29 -3.45 -6.58
CA SER A 86 -6.87 -3.51 -6.92
C SER A 86 -6.07 -2.45 -6.16
N TYR A 87 -5.14 -2.88 -5.32
CA TYR A 87 -4.34 -2.02 -4.46
C TYR A 87 -2.91 -2.50 -4.38
N ILE A 88 -1.96 -1.58 -4.31
CA ILE A 88 -0.59 -1.88 -3.87
C ILE A 88 -0.44 -1.37 -2.44
N TYR A 89 0.00 -2.23 -1.55
CA TYR A 89 0.39 -1.85 -0.20
C TYR A 89 1.90 -1.94 -0.03
N THR A 90 2.47 -0.99 0.70
CA THR A 90 3.90 -0.97 1.02
C THR A 90 4.13 -1.15 2.51
N PHE A 91 5.24 -1.75 2.91
CA PHE A 91 5.61 -1.91 4.33
C PHE A 91 7.11 -2.10 4.50
N TRP A 92 7.58 -1.94 5.74
CA TRP A 92 8.93 -2.30 6.13
C TRP A 92 8.95 -3.77 6.59
N GLY A 93 9.54 -4.64 5.78
CA GLY A 93 9.78 -6.07 6.09
C GLY A 93 11.10 -6.27 6.80
#